data_AF-A0A7X3TQN4-F1
#
_entry.id   AF-A0A7X3TQN4-F1
#
_cell.length_a   1.000
_cell.length_b   1.000
_cell.length_c   1.000
_cell.angle_alpha   90.00
_cell.angle_beta   90.00
_cell.angle_gamma   90.00
#
_symmetry.space_group_name_H-M   'P 1'
#
loop_
_entity.id
_entity.type
_entity.pdbx_description
1 polymer ?
#
loop_
_entity_poly.entity_id
_entity_poly.type
_entity_poly.pdbx_seq_one_letter_code
_entity_poly.pdbx_strand_id
1 'polypeptide(L)'
;LIVKELEEVRAIGSVKTSSKDRLAKIFVDKFLYNRLTDRDTPHFAIFLNDVQRKGRDGNYGINTTFLSGHFKGYTVKLNPLDGVYYFDIRPDMQIKDILKDHIKTFDHFLFGDIWKLVR
;
A
#
# COMPACT_ATOMS: atom_id res chain seq x y z
N LEU A 1 -10.30 -6.72 1.10
CA LEU A 1 -10.14 -8.00 0.38
C LEU A 1 -9.56 -9.00 1.36
N ILE A 2 -10.18 -10.17 1.53
CA ILE A 2 -9.61 -11.24 2.34
C ILE A 2 -9.37 -12.41 1.38
N VAL A 3 -8.13 -12.87 1.30
CA VAL A 3 -7.77 -14.05 0.51
C VAL A 3 -7.72 -15.24 1.46
N LYS A 4 -8.47 -16.29 1.13
CA LYS A 4 -8.55 -17.51 1.93
C LYS A 4 -8.18 -18.71 1.09
N GLU A 5 -7.60 -19.69 1.74
CA GLU A 5 -7.51 -21.06 1.24
C GLU A 5 -8.25 -21.95 2.25
N LEU A 6 -9.28 -22.65 1.78
CA LEU A 6 -10.25 -23.32 2.66
C LEU A 6 -10.83 -22.32 3.68
N GLU A 7 -10.60 -22.54 4.97
CA GLU A 7 -11.05 -21.67 6.06
C GLU A 7 -9.94 -20.77 6.63
N GLU A 8 -8.69 -20.93 6.17
CA GLU A 8 -7.56 -20.17 6.66
C GLU A 8 -7.38 -18.85 5.90
N VAL A 9 -7.15 -17.77 6.63
CA VAL A 9 -6.83 -16.47 6.04
C VAL A 9 -5.38 -16.48 5.59
N ARG A 10 -5.18 -16.39 4.28
CA ARG A 10 -3.85 -16.36 3.66
C ARG A 10 -3.30 -14.95 3.50
N ALA A 11 -4.15 -13.96 3.19
CA ALA A 11 -3.73 -12.57 3.09
C ALA A 11 -4.90 -11.59 3.26
N ILE A 12 -4.59 -10.36 3.68
CA ILE A 12 -5.55 -9.27 3.83
C ILE A 12 -5.12 -8.09 2.96
N GLY A 13 -5.95 -7.74 1.97
CA GLY A 13 -5.71 -6.65 1.03
C GLY A 13 -6.61 -5.44 1.30
N SER A 14 -6.03 -4.23 1.29
CA SER A 14 -6.77 -2.97 1.25
C SER A 14 -6.75 -2.38 -0.15
N VAL A 15 -7.92 -2.10 -0.74
CA VAL A 15 -8.03 -1.49 -2.06
C VAL A 15 -8.68 -0.12 -1.90
N LYS A 16 -8.01 0.93 -2.38
CA LYS A 16 -8.49 2.32 -2.27
C LYS A 16 -8.17 3.09 -3.53
N THR A 17 -8.90 4.17 -3.79
CA THR A 17 -8.53 5.08 -4.88
C THR A 17 -7.22 5.81 -4.60
N SER A 18 -7.06 6.33 -3.38
CA SER A 18 -5.87 7.09 -2.94
C SER A 18 -5.57 6.79 -1.47
N SER A 19 -4.31 6.93 -1.05
CA SER A 19 -3.86 6.56 0.30
C SER A 19 -4.19 7.63 1.34
N LYS A 20 -3.66 8.85 1.16
CA LYS A 20 -3.85 10.02 2.05
C LYS A 20 -3.63 9.66 3.53
N ASP A 21 -4.41 10.28 4.41
CA ASP A 21 -4.51 10.00 5.84
C ASP A 21 -4.90 8.54 6.15
N ARG A 22 -5.55 7.86 5.19
CA ARG A 22 -6.05 6.49 5.36
C ARG A 22 -4.98 5.42 5.15
N LEU A 23 -3.74 5.79 4.85
CA LEU A 23 -2.59 4.89 4.80
C LEU A 23 -2.32 4.25 6.16
N ALA A 24 -2.37 5.05 7.24
CA ALA A 24 -2.07 4.60 8.60
C ALA A 24 -2.93 3.41 9.03
N LYS A 25 -4.21 3.41 8.66
CA LYS A 25 -5.14 2.34 8.99
C LYS A 25 -4.64 0.96 8.55
N ILE A 26 -4.01 0.85 7.38
CA ILE A 26 -3.59 -0.45 6.83
C ILE A 26 -2.44 -1.04 7.64
N PHE A 27 -1.50 -0.19 8.05
CA PHE A 27 -0.39 -0.59 8.90
C PHE A 27 -0.86 -1.01 10.30
N VAL A 28 -1.76 -0.23 10.90
CA VAL A 28 -2.36 -0.54 12.21
C VAL A 28 -3.20 -1.81 12.14
N ASP A 29 -3.97 -2.01 11.07
CA ASP A 29 -4.75 -3.22 10.86
C ASP A 29 -3.81 -4.46 10.79
N LYS A 30 -2.69 -4.42 10.05
CA LYS A 30 -1.67 -5.51 10.05
C LYS A 30 -1.11 -5.76 11.44
N PHE A 31 -0.65 -4.71 12.12
CA PHE A 31 -0.07 -4.81 13.46
C PHE A 31 -1.03 -5.51 14.44
N LEU A 32 -2.26 -5.00 14.53
CA LEU A 32 -3.26 -5.50 15.46
C LEU A 32 -3.71 -6.90 15.11
N TYR A 33 -3.97 -7.18 13.82
CA TYR A 33 -4.40 -8.51 13.39
C TYR A 33 -3.37 -9.58 13.75
N ASN A 34 -2.10 -9.34 13.39
CA ASN A 34 -1.03 -10.29 13.66
C ASN A 34 -0.80 -10.47 15.17
N ARG A 35 -0.91 -9.38 15.95
CA ARG A 35 -0.76 -9.43 17.41
C ARG A 35 -1.92 -10.15 18.12
N LEU A 36 -3.15 -10.01 17.63
CA LEU A 36 -4.35 -10.59 18.25
C LEU A 36 -4.57 -12.05 17.87
N THR A 37 -4.02 -12.48 16.73
CA THR A 37 -4.19 -13.84 16.20
C THR A 37 -2.95 -14.71 16.37
N ASP A 38 -1.86 -14.15 16.89
CA ASP A 38 -0.54 -14.79 16.97
C ASP A 38 -0.10 -15.43 15.64
N ARG A 39 -0.41 -14.74 14.53
CA ARG A 39 -0.07 -15.15 13.16
C ARG A 39 0.66 -14.04 12.43
N ASP A 40 1.55 -14.39 11.52
CA ASP A 40 2.14 -13.43 10.59
C ASP A 40 1.39 -13.41 9.27
N THR A 41 0.17 -12.86 9.29
CA THR A 41 -0.68 -12.84 8.09
C THR A 41 -0.26 -11.69 7.17
N PRO A 42 0.07 -11.97 5.89
CA PRO A 42 0.44 -10.93 4.93
C PRO A 42 -0.66 -9.89 4.74
N HIS A 43 -0.29 -8.60 4.77
CA HIS A 43 -1.14 -7.49 4.39
C HIS A 43 -0.54 -6.68 3.25
N PHE A 44 -1.38 -6.37 2.27
CA PHE A 44 -1.01 -5.56 1.12
C PHE A 44 -2.00 -4.43 0.85
N ALA A 45 -1.56 -3.43 0.09
CA ALA A 45 -2.38 -2.30 -0.31
C ALA A 45 -2.32 -2.07 -1.82
N ILE A 46 -3.47 -1.76 -2.43
CA ILE A 46 -3.59 -1.38 -3.84
C ILE A 46 -4.26 -0.01 -3.91
N PHE A 47 -3.62 0.90 -4.64
CA PHE A 47 -4.08 2.26 -4.85
C PHE A 47 -4.24 2.57 -6.34
N LEU A 48 -5.23 3.38 -6.71
CA LEU A 48 -5.30 3.91 -8.07
C LEU A 48 -4.19 4.94 -8.29
N ASN A 49 -4.19 6.03 -7.51
CA ASN A 49 -3.21 7.12 -7.60
C ASN A 49 -3.12 7.91 -6.28
N ASP A 50 -2.10 8.77 -6.15
CA ASP A 50 -2.01 9.75 -5.07
C ASP A 50 -1.81 11.17 -5.60
N VAL A 51 -2.86 11.65 -6.25
CA VAL A 51 -2.90 12.98 -6.84
C VAL A 51 -4.15 13.76 -6.45
N GLN A 52 -4.03 15.08 -6.44
CA GLN A 52 -5.14 16.00 -6.26
C GLN A 52 -4.97 17.20 -7.19
N ARG A 53 -6.08 17.69 -7.74
CA ARG A 53 -6.10 18.90 -8.56
C ARG A 53 -5.55 20.08 -7.77
N LYS A 54 -4.60 20.80 -8.37
CA LYS A 54 -4.07 22.08 -7.89
C LYS A 54 -4.63 23.20 -8.75
N GLY A 55 -4.96 24.34 -8.13
CA GLY A 55 -5.33 25.56 -8.83
C GLY A 55 -6.82 25.65 -9.18
N ARG A 56 -7.16 26.69 -9.95
CA ARG A 56 -8.51 27.06 -10.39
C ARG A 56 -8.45 27.49 -11.86
N ASP A 57 -9.60 27.70 -12.47
CA ASP A 57 -9.80 27.90 -13.91
C ASP A 57 -8.70 28.73 -14.60
N GLY A 58 -8.16 28.17 -15.68
CA GLY A 58 -7.04 28.73 -16.44
C GLY A 58 -5.65 28.33 -15.92
N ASN A 59 -5.52 27.85 -14.68
CA ASN A 59 -4.23 27.46 -14.08
C ASN A 59 -4.35 26.14 -13.28
N TYR A 60 -4.46 25.02 -14.00
CA TYR A 60 -4.52 23.69 -13.39
C TYR A 60 -3.13 23.08 -13.22
N GLY A 61 -2.96 22.33 -12.13
CA GLY A 61 -1.81 21.48 -11.90
C GLY A 61 -2.17 20.26 -11.07
N ILE A 62 -1.15 19.51 -10.67
CA ILE A 62 -1.30 18.28 -9.88
C ILE A 62 -0.46 18.40 -8.61
N ASN A 63 -1.09 18.22 -7.46
CA ASN A 63 -0.42 18.02 -6.18
C ASN A 63 -0.37 16.53 -5.85
N THR A 64 0.66 16.12 -5.13
CA THR A 64 0.71 14.79 -4.52
C THR A 64 -0.13 14.75 -3.25
N THR A 65 -0.80 13.62 -3.02
CA THR A 65 -1.49 13.34 -1.75
C THR A 65 -0.80 12.25 -0.93
N PHE A 66 0.28 11.68 -1.46
CA PHE A 66 1.03 10.63 -0.79
C PHE A 66 1.86 11.19 0.37
N LEU A 67 1.60 10.67 1.57
CA LEU A 67 2.30 11.07 2.78
C LEU A 67 3.58 10.25 2.97
N SER A 68 4.62 10.54 2.17
CA SER A 68 5.84 9.73 2.15
C SER A 68 6.54 9.60 3.50
N GLY A 69 6.53 10.66 4.33
CA GLY A 69 7.10 10.61 5.68
C GLY A 69 6.37 9.62 6.59
N HIS A 70 5.04 9.56 6.50
CA HIS A 70 4.21 8.63 7.26
C HIS A 70 4.45 7.20 6.81
N PHE A 71 4.47 6.97 5.49
CA PHE A 71 4.81 5.66 4.92
C PHE A 71 6.14 5.14 5.46
N LYS A 72 7.21 5.95 5.38
CA LYS A 72 8.53 5.60 5.90
C LYS A 72 8.50 5.32 7.39
N GLY A 73 7.84 6.18 8.17
CA GLY A 73 7.69 6.02 9.60
C GLY A 73 7.04 4.69 9.96
N TYR A 74 5.92 4.35 9.33
CA TYR A 74 5.21 3.10 9.61
C TYR A 74 5.98 1.87 9.14
N THR A 75 6.59 1.91 7.95
CA THR A 75 7.40 0.81 7.42
C THR A 75 8.59 0.47 8.33
N VAL A 76 9.29 1.49 8.87
CA VAL A 76 10.49 1.27 9.72
C VAL A 76 10.14 1.02 11.17
N LYS A 77 9.12 1.71 11.73
CA LYS A 77 8.86 1.73 13.19
C LYS A 77 7.69 0.88 13.64
N LEU A 78 6.77 0.53 12.75
CA LEU A 78 5.59 -0.27 13.10
C LEU A 78 5.73 -1.67 12.50
N ASN A 79 5.46 -1.81 11.21
CA ASN A 79 5.69 -3.02 10.45
C ASN A 79 5.68 -2.68 8.95
N PRO A 80 6.52 -3.30 8.11
CA PRO A 80 6.36 -3.20 6.67
C PRO A 80 5.05 -3.88 6.25
N LEU A 81 4.39 -3.33 5.22
CA LEU A 81 3.39 -4.07 4.45
C LEU A 81 4.10 -5.04 3.50
N ASP A 82 3.46 -6.16 3.21
CA ASP A 82 4.01 -7.23 2.37
C ASP A 82 3.92 -6.88 0.88
N GLY A 83 3.16 -5.83 0.54
CA GLY A 83 3.16 -5.22 -0.77
C GLY A 83 2.33 -3.95 -0.83
N VAL A 84 2.83 -2.95 -1.55
CA VAL A 84 2.07 -1.73 -1.86
C VAL A 84 2.13 -1.48 -3.35
N TYR A 85 0.97 -1.34 -3.98
CA TYR A 85 0.84 -1.33 -5.42
C TYR A 85 0.04 -0.14 -5.91
N TYR A 86 0.50 0.49 -7.00
CA TYR A 86 -0.19 1.59 -7.65
C TYR A 86 -0.49 1.26 -9.12
N PHE A 87 -1.65 1.68 -9.59
CA PHE A 87 -1.94 1.73 -11.03
C PHE A 87 -1.23 2.91 -11.69
N ASP A 88 -1.29 4.08 -11.07
CA ASP A 88 -0.61 5.31 -11.48
C ASP A 88 0.42 5.69 -10.42
N ILE A 89 1.61 5.10 -10.57
CA ILE A 89 2.73 5.27 -9.65
C ILE A 89 3.48 6.57 -9.95
N ARG A 90 3.82 7.32 -8.90
CA ARG A 90 4.56 8.57 -9.08
C ARG A 90 6.07 8.33 -9.22
N PRO A 91 6.80 9.14 -10.02
CA PRO A 91 8.25 8.95 -10.22
C PRO A 91 9.09 8.95 -8.94
N ASP A 92 8.70 9.72 -7.92
CA ASP A 92 9.42 9.77 -6.65
C ASP A 92 9.29 8.49 -5.82
N MET A 93 8.24 7.69 -6.05
CA MET A 93 8.07 6.36 -5.44
C MET A 93 9.03 5.34 -6.05
N GLN A 94 9.51 5.56 -7.28
CA GLN A 94 10.39 4.63 -8.01
C GLN A 94 11.89 4.91 -7.80
N ILE A 95 12.24 6.12 -7.35
CA ILE A 95 13.65 6.56 -7.27
C ILE A 95 14.18 6.55 -5.84
N LYS A 96 13.34 6.88 -4.85
CA LYS A 96 13.76 7.01 -3.45
C LYS A 96 13.86 5.64 -2.78
N ASP A 97 14.99 5.35 -2.12
CA ASP A 97 15.35 3.99 -1.63
C ASP A 97 14.22 3.24 -0.91
N ILE A 98 13.80 3.68 0.27
CA ILE A 98 12.73 2.98 1.01
C ILE A 98 11.37 2.98 0.30
N LEU A 99 11.14 3.85 -0.68
CA LEU A 99 9.88 3.83 -1.44
C LEU A 99 9.94 2.80 -2.57
N LYS A 100 11.02 2.79 -3.36
CA LYS A 100 11.17 1.89 -4.52
C LYS A 100 11.24 0.43 -4.11
N ASP A 101 11.74 0.15 -2.91
CA ASP A 101 11.88 -1.21 -2.39
C ASP A 101 10.53 -1.78 -1.90
N HIS A 102 9.58 -0.90 -1.54
CA HIS A 102 8.30 -1.29 -0.92
C HIS A 102 7.06 -0.98 -1.76
N ILE A 103 7.20 -0.15 -2.80
CA ILE A 103 6.10 0.29 -3.66
C ILE A 103 6.38 -0.16 -5.09
N LYS A 104 5.44 -0.90 -5.68
CA LYS A 104 5.53 -1.41 -7.05
C LYS A 104 4.30 -1.03 -7.86
N THR A 105 4.31 -1.33 -9.15
CA THR A 105 3.14 -1.18 -10.00
C THR A 105 2.17 -2.36 -9.84
N PHE A 106 0.91 -2.17 -10.22
CA PHE A 106 -0.12 -3.20 -10.08
C PHE A 106 0.13 -4.47 -10.91
N ASP A 107 0.83 -4.39 -12.03
CA ASP A 107 1.23 -5.57 -12.80
C ASP A 107 2.16 -6.50 -12.00
N HIS A 108 3.08 -5.96 -11.18
CA HIS A 108 3.92 -6.77 -10.29
C HIS A 108 3.08 -7.55 -9.27
N PHE A 109 1.98 -6.95 -8.79
CA PHE A 109 1.04 -7.64 -7.93
C PHE A 109 0.37 -8.80 -8.66
N LEU A 110 -0.24 -8.54 -9.82
CA LEU A 110 -1.03 -9.53 -10.56
C LEU A 110 -0.19 -10.73 -11.03
N PHE A 111 1.01 -10.48 -11.55
CA PHE A 111 1.80 -11.51 -12.21
C PHE A 111 2.87 -12.15 -11.31
N GLY A 112 3.17 -11.55 -10.16
CA GLY A 112 4.25 -12.02 -9.29
C GLY A 112 3.82 -12.17 -7.85
N ASP A 113 3.58 -11.04 -7.20
CA ASP A 113 3.57 -10.99 -5.73
C ASP A 113 2.33 -11.66 -5.13
N ILE A 114 1.13 -11.55 -5.73
CA ILE A 114 -0.07 -12.19 -5.15
C ILE A 114 0.11 -13.70 -5.00
N TRP A 115 0.75 -14.35 -5.97
CA TRP A 115 1.01 -15.79 -5.95
C TRP A 115 2.03 -16.22 -4.92
N LYS A 116 2.87 -15.29 -4.43
CA LYS A 116 3.81 -15.53 -3.33
C LYS A 116 3.16 -15.28 -1.97
N LEU A 117 2.25 -14.31 -1.89
CA LEU A 117 1.54 -13.93 -0.67
C LEU A 117 0.48 -14.96 -0.22
N VAL A 118 0.01 -15.80 -1.15
CA VAL A 118 -1.05 -16.79 -0.90
C VAL A 118 -0.55 -18.23 -0.84
N ARG A 119 0.77 -18.43 -0.98
CA ARG A 119 1.43 -19.73 -0.85
C ARG A 119 1.66 -20.12 0.60
#